data_AF-A0A949QY46-F1
#
_entry.id   AF-A0A949QY46-F1
#
_cell.length_a   1.000
_cell.length_b   1.000
_cell.length_c   1.000
_cell.angle_alpha   90.00
_cell.angle_beta   90.00
_cell.angle_gamma   90.00
#
_symmetry.space_group_name_H-M   'P 1'
#
loop_
_entity.id
_entity.type
_entity.pdbx_description
1 polymer ?
#
loop_
_entity_poly.entity_id
_entity_poly.type
_entity_poly.pdbx_seq_one_letter_code
_entity_poly.pdbx_strand_id
1 'polypeptide(L)'
;MISQWKKLARYAFLDLDLAPDSTTFISGMARSGTTWLAEILNYDNLQRDVLEPFLPARVGAARVFKTNQYLNPENRDPVLIRHAKKILSGNFRSRWSDWGNRTFIASNRIIKDVRTNLMLKWLLGLRPGMRTLFLIRHPLSIYASWKKLGWGRGTETKRGDFEEVVEQAELLADHPLIANGLARINPADYFEKSIFLWGILHYAPFKQLTRGDCLFVFYENLVLKPEDELGRIFSHLNRPFDFSALSHKIRVPSKTNYHDRNFSIAPETLIQGWKKEFSGEEISRSLEILDIFGLRRLYDENGFPSFPEQNLPDLFS
;
A
#
# COMPACT_ATOMS: atom_id res chain seq x y z
N MET A 1 2.45 -9.84 -36.27
CA MET A 1 1.68 -10.89 -35.57
C MET A 1 2.33 -11.37 -34.27
N ILE A 2 3.59 -11.83 -34.24
CA ILE A 2 4.27 -12.41 -33.05
C ILE A 2 4.22 -11.53 -31.78
N SER A 3 4.27 -10.20 -31.93
CA SER A 3 4.20 -9.24 -30.81
C SER A 3 2.81 -9.16 -30.12
N GLN A 4 1.73 -9.40 -30.84
CA GLN A 4 0.38 -9.42 -30.27
C GLN A 4 0.09 -10.73 -29.50
N TRP A 5 0.61 -11.87 -30.00
CA TRP A 5 0.52 -13.16 -29.31
C TRP A 5 1.24 -13.14 -27.96
N LYS A 6 2.44 -12.57 -27.87
CA LYS A 6 3.14 -12.38 -26.57
C LYS A 6 2.37 -11.48 -25.59
N LYS A 7 1.58 -10.53 -26.10
CA LYS A 7 0.70 -9.68 -25.25
C LYS A 7 -0.53 -10.42 -24.76
N LEU A 8 -1.06 -11.37 -25.53
CA LEU A 8 -2.23 -12.17 -25.16
C LEU A 8 -1.89 -13.37 -24.27
N ALA A 9 -0.70 -13.96 -24.47
CA ALA A 9 -0.24 -15.13 -23.72
C ALA A 9 -0.22 -14.93 -22.20
N ARG A 10 0.02 -13.71 -21.71
CA ARG A 10 -0.01 -13.40 -20.26
C ARG A 10 -1.37 -13.55 -19.60
N TYR A 11 -2.46 -13.60 -20.38
CA TYR A 11 -3.82 -13.82 -19.89
C TYR A 11 -4.26 -15.28 -19.97
N ALA A 12 -3.49 -16.12 -20.66
CA ALA A 12 -3.64 -17.55 -20.62
C ALA A 12 -2.72 -18.07 -19.50
N PHE A 13 -3.28 -18.27 -18.32
CA PHE A 13 -2.56 -18.84 -17.18
C PHE A 13 -3.51 -19.67 -16.32
N LEU A 14 -2.97 -20.62 -15.57
CA LEU A 14 -3.66 -21.39 -14.55
C LEU A 14 -3.15 -20.94 -13.19
N ASP A 15 -4.09 -20.70 -12.26
CA ASP A 15 -3.77 -20.31 -10.89
C ASP A 15 -4.40 -21.33 -9.94
N LEU A 16 -3.57 -22.06 -9.21
CA LEU A 16 -3.96 -23.32 -8.57
C LEU A 16 -4.55 -23.16 -7.17
N ASP A 17 -4.51 -21.95 -6.57
CA ASP A 17 -4.99 -21.61 -5.21
C ASP A 17 -4.80 -22.72 -4.18
N LEU A 18 -3.55 -23.18 -4.04
CA LEU A 18 -3.25 -24.41 -3.30
C LEU A 18 -3.46 -24.29 -1.78
N ALA A 19 -3.26 -23.09 -1.20
CA ALA A 19 -3.37 -22.87 0.24
C ALA A 19 -3.54 -21.37 0.58
N PRO A 20 -4.06 -21.01 1.76
CA PRO A 20 -4.14 -19.62 2.19
C PRO A 20 -2.79 -18.89 2.32
N ASP A 21 -1.68 -19.56 2.59
CA ASP A 21 -0.36 -18.93 2.63
C ASP A 21 0.28 -18.77 1.24
N SER A 22 -0.34 -19.30 0.18
CA SER A 22 0.11 -19.13 -1.21
C SER A 22 -0.12 -17.72 -1.79
N THR A 23 -0.72 -16.82 -1.00
CA THR A 23 -0.91 -15.42 -1.37
C THR A 23 -0.09 -14.53 -0.46
N THR A 24 0.82 -13.79 -1.09
CA THR A 24 1.40 -12.59 -0.50
C THR A 24 0.51 -11.40 -0.85
N PHE A 25 0.08 -10.64 0.16
CA PHE A 25 -0.71 -9.43 0.00
C PHE A 25 0.11 -8.22 0.43
N ILE A 26 0.21 -7.21 -0.43
CA ILE A 26 0.97 -5.98 -0.19
C ILE A 26 -0.01 -4.82 -0.20
N SER A 27 -0.23 -4.24 0.98
CA SER A 27 -1.05 -3.04 1.18
C SER A 27 -0.16 -1.83 1.50
N GLY A 28 -0.72 -0.63 1.39
CA GLY A 28 -0.01 0.62 1.65
C GLY A 28 -0.45 1.72 0.68
N MET A 29 -0.39 2.96 1.13
CA MET A 29 -0.83 4.10 0.33
C MET A 29 -0.09 4.20 -1.02
N ALA A 30 -0.76 4.75 -2.02
CA ALA A 30 -0.13 4.97 -3.31
C ALA A 30 1.12 5.85 -3.14
N ARG A 31 2.23 5.44 -3.78
CA ARG A 31 3.57 6.05 -3.69
C ARG A 31 4.40 5.66 -2.45
N SER A 32 3.98 4.65 -1.69
CA SER A 32 4.79 4.04 -0.60
C SER A 32 5.82 3.01 -1.07
N GLY A 33 5.98 2.76 -2.38
CA GLY A 33 6.93 1.77 -2.89
C GLY A 33 6.38 0.35 -3.04
N THR A 34 5.07 0.15 -2.89
CA THR A 34 4.41 -1.17 -3.00
C THR A 34 4.69 -1.90 -4.31
N THR A 35 4.72 -1.19 -5.45
CA THR A 35 5.08 -1.80 -6.74
C THR A 35 6.53 -2.26 -6.77
N TRP A 36 7.45 -1.47 -6.21
CA TRP A 36 8.87 -1.81 -6.17
C TRP A 36 9.12 -3.06 -5.33
N LEU A 37 8.49 -3.14 -4.15
CA LEU A 37 8.60 -4.33 -3.33
C LEU A 37 7.98 -5.56 -4.02
N ALA A 38 6.80 -5.42 -4.64
CA ALA A 38 6.18 -6.52 -5.40
C ALA A 38 7.11 -7.07 -6.50
N GLU A 39 7.81 -6.17 -7.22
CA GLU A 39 8.77 -6.55 -8.27
C GLU A 39 10.05 -7.19 -7.72
N ILE A 40 10.54 -6.77 -6.54
CA ILE A 40 11.65 -7.44 -5.85
C ILE A 40 11.23 -8.86 -5.41
N LEU A 41 10.04 -8.99 -4.80
CA LEU A 41 9.58 -10.28 -4.28
C LEU A 41 9.25 -11.29 -5.39
N ASN A 42 8.85 -10.82 -6.57
CA ASN A 42 8.59 -11.65 -7.75
C ASN A 42 9.74 -11.57 -8.79
N TYR A 43 10.99 -11.42 -8.35
CA TYR A 43 12.15 -11.24 -9.24
C TYR A 43 12.35 -12.39 -10.25
N ASP A 44 11.98 -13.60 -9.87
CA ASP A 44 12.07 -14.84 -10.65
C ASP A 44 10.83 -15.09 -11.53
N ASN A 45 9.76 -14.30 -11.34
CA ASN A 45 8.47 -14.42 -12.01
C ASN A 45 7.76 -15.77 -11.81
N LEU A 46 8.03 -16.48 -10.71
CA LEU A 46 7.36 -17.74 -10.39
C LEU A 46 5.96 -17.54 -9.79
N GLN A 47 5.67 -16.35 -9.26
CA GLN A 47 4.37 -16.00 -8.71
C GLN A 47 3.52 -15.26 -9.74
N ARG A 48 2.19 -15.46 -9.68
CA ARG A 48 1.27 -14.59 -10.41
C ARG A 48 1.31 -13.19 -9.83
N ASP A 49 1.62 -12.20 -10.66
CA ASP A 49 1.52 -10.78 -10.32
C ASP A 49 0.08 -10.30 -10.52
N VAL A 50 -0.55 -9.84 -9.45
CA VAL A 50 -1.94 -9.33 -9.42
C VAL A 50 -1.93 -7.86 -9.00
N LEU A 51 -2.01 -6.98 -10.00
CA LEU A 51 -1.96 -5.54 -9.82
C LEU A 51 -3.32 -4.95 -9.44
N GLU A 52 -3.39 -4.35 -8.25
CA GLU A 52 -4.46 -3.49 -7.75
C GLU A 52 -5.87 -4.02 -8.09
N PRO A 53 -6.23 -5.24 -7.63
CA PRO A 53 -7.49 -5.85 -7.99
C PRO A 53 -8.71 -5.15 -7.40
N PHE A 54 -8.56 -4.35 -6.34
CA PHE A 54 -9.62 -3.56 -5.71
C PHE A 54 -9.72 -2.15 -6.32
N LEU A 55 -9.48 -2.03 -7.63
CA LEU A 55 -9.79 -0.83 -8.42
C LEU A 55 -11.11 -1.04 -9.19
N PRO A 56 -12.27 -0.60 -8.66
CA PRO A 56 -13.59 -0.92 -9.24
C PRO A 56 -13.75 -0.44 -10.68
N ALA A 57 -13.11 0.68 -11.02
CA ALA A 57 -13.13 1.27 -12.36
C ALA A 57 -12.42 0.42 -13.43
N ARG A 58 -11.53 -0.51 -13.04
CA ARG A 58 -10.73 -1.32 -13.97
C ARG A 58 -10.96 -2.82 -13.82
N VAL A 59 -11.44 -3.27 -12.66
CA VAL A 59 -11.52 -4.68 -12.31
C VAL A 59 -12.98 -5.07 -12.07
N GLY A 60 -13.53 -5.86 -13.00
CA GLY A 60 -14.93 -6.29 -12.95
C GLY A 60 -15.30 -7.00 -11.64
N ALA A 61 -14.39 -7.83 -11.10
CA ALA A 61 -14.58 -8.52 -9.83
C ALA A 61 -14.70 -7.56 -8.63
N ALA A 62 -14.14 -6.34 -8.72
CA ALA A 62 -14.18 -5.35 -7.66
C ALA A 62 -15.23 -4.25 -7.86
N ARG A 63 -16.11 -4.34 -8.86
CA ARG A 63 -17.14 -3.32 -9.14
C ARG A 63 -18.10 -3.04 -7.99
N VAL A 64 -18.25 -4.00 -7.07
CA VAL A 64 -19.10 -3.87 -5.88
C VAL A 64 -18.47 -3.04 -4.76
N PHE A 65 -17.16 -2.79 -4.83
CA PHE A 65 -16.44 -2.01 -3.84
C PHE A 65 -16.40 -0.52 -4.23
N LYS A 66 -16.19 0.34 -3.23
CA LYS A 66 -15.81 1.74 -3.44
C LYS A 66 -14.28 1.85 -3.53
N THR A 67 -13.80 2.93 -4.14
CA THR A 67 -12.38 3.31 -4.06
C THR A 67 -12.07 3.68 -2.61
N ASN A 68 -10.93 3.22 -2.06
CA ASN A 68 -10.52 3.43 -0.66
C ASN A 68 -11.63 3.08 0.37
N GLN A 69 -12.37 2.00 0.13
CA GLN A 69 -13.48 1.61 1.00
C GLN A 69 -13.01 1.19 2.39
N TYR A 70 -13.64 1.75 3.41
CA TYR A 70 -13.61 1.24 4.77
C TYR A 70 -14.57 0.06 4.91
N LEU A 71 -14.10 -1.00 5.55
CA LEU A 71 -14.95 -2.10 5.99
C LEU A 71 -14.59 -2.45 7.43
N ASN A 72 -15.58 -2.34 8.31
CA ASN A 72 -15.48 -2.86 9.67
C ASN A 72 -15.11 -4.36 9.62
N PRO A 73 -14.16 -4.85 10.44
CA PRO A 73 -13.80 -6.27 10.49
C PRO A 73 -14.98 -7.23 10.69
N GLU A 74 -16.04 -6.76 11.35
CA GLU A 74 -17.28 -7.49 11.61
C GLU A 74 -18.30 -7.39 10.47
N ASN A 75 -17.99 -6.69 9.37
CA ASN A 75 -18.88 -6.62 8.21
C ASN A 75 -19.11 -8.03 7.63
N ARG A 76 -20.39 -8.39 7.44
CA ARG A 76 -20.85 -9.70 6.93
C ARG A 76 -21.60 -9.61 5.61
N ASP A 77 -21.44 -8.54 4.83
CA ASP A 77 -22.12 -8.41 3.54
C ASP A 77 -21.74 -9.58 2.61
N PRO A 78 -22.70 -10.44 2.23
CA PRO A 78 -22.40 -11.66 1.48
C PRO A 78 -21.92 -11.37 0.05
N VAL A 79 -22.30 -10.24 -0.55
CA VAL A 79 -21.85 -9.81 -1.87
C VAL A 79 -20.39 -9.39 -1.79
N LEU A 80 -20.02 -8.55 -0.83
CA LEU A 80 -18.64 -8.12 -0.64
C LEU A 80 -17.72 -9.31 -0.32
N ILE A 81 -18.15 -10.19 0.60
CA ILE A 81 -17.39 -11.40 0.97
C ILE A 81 -17.14 -12.28 -0.25
N ARG A 82 -18.16 -12.57 -1.05
CA ARG A 82 -18.04 -13.43 -2.24
C ARG A 82 -17.03 -12.84 -3.23
N HIS A 83 -17.09 -11.54 -3.46
CA HIS A 83 -16.19 -10.87 -4.41
C HIS A 83 -14.76 -10.77 -3.88
N ALA A 84 -14.57 -10.45 -2.59
CA ALA A 84 -13.25 -10.45 -1.96
C ALA A 84 -12.61 -11.84 -1.99
N LYS A 85 -13.34 -12.89 -1.58
CA LYS A 85 -12.83 -14.28 -1.65
C LYS A 85 -12.44 -14.68 -3.08
N LYS A 86 -13.23 -14.29 -4.09
CA LYS A 86 -12.88 -14.52 -5.51
C LYS A 86 -11.58 -13.82 -5.93
N ILE A 87 -11.35 -12.59 -5.44
CA ILE A 87 -10.12 -11.83 -5.72
C ILE A 87 -8.92 -12.45 -4.99
N LEU A 88 -9.05 -12.76 -3.71
CA LEU A 88 -7.98 -13.30 -2.88
C LEU A 88 -7.57 -14.72 -3.31
N SER A 89 -8.55 -15.56 -3.70
CA SER A 89 -8.32 -16.86 -4.37
C SER A 89 -7.91 -16.71 -5.83
N GLY A 90 -7.79 -15.48 -6.35
CA GLY A 90 -7.39 -15.14 -7.73
C GLY A 90 -8.22 -15.82 -8.81
N ASN A 91 -9.41 -16.29 -8.47
CA ASN A 91 -10.37 -16.88 -9.39
C ASN A 91 -11.09 -15.78 -10.20
N PHE A 92 -10.32 -14.90 -10.82
CA PHE A 92 -10.80 -13.84 -11.69
C PHE A 92 -9.75 -13.49 -12.75
N ARG A 93 -10.21 -12.85 -13.82
CA ARG A 93 -9.38 -12.33 -14.91
C ARG A 93 -9.59 -10.84 -15.04
N SER A 94 -8.51 -10.12 -15.29
CA SER A 94 -8.54 -8.67 -15.48
C SER A 94 -7.33 -8.22 -16.28
N ARG A 95 -7.56 -7.50 -17.38
CA ARG A 95 -6.45 -6.91 -18.16
C ARG A 95 -5.58 -5.97 -17.33
N TRP A 96 -6.17 -5.33 -16.33
CA TRP A 96 -5.48 -4.45 -15.40
C TRP A 96 -4.64 -5.27 -14.41
N SER A 97 -5.26 -6.23 -13.72
CA SER A 97 -4.59 -6.97 -12.67
C SER A 97 -3.57 -7.97 -13.19
N ASP A 98 -3.79 -8.54 -14.37
CA ASP A 98 -2.90 -9.51 -14.98
C ASP A 98 -1.83 -8.83 -15.88
N TRP A 99 -1.74 -7.48 -15.88
CA TRP A 99 -0.82 -6.75 -16.76
C TRP A 99 0.65 -7.14 -16.54
N GLY A 100 1.04 -7.29 -15.27
CA GLY A 100 2.39 -7.64 -14.86
C GLY A 100 2.69 -9.15 -14.87
N ASN A 101 1.66 -10.00 -15.01
CA ASN A 101 1.82 -11.44 -14.93
C ASN A 101 2.71 -12.00 -16.05
N ARG A 102 3.63 -12.89 -15.67
CA ARG A 102 4.54 -13.58 -16.59
C ARG A 102 4.53 -15.10 -16.43
N THR A 103 3.85 -15.64 -15.42
CA THR A 103 3.76 -17.09 -15.21
C THR A 103 2.54 -17.67 -15.91
N PHE A 104 2.71 -18.88 -16.47
CA PHE A 104 1.64 -19.65 -17.11
C PHE A 104 0.92 -20.57 -16.10
N ILE A 105 1.65 -21.12 -15.12
CA ILE A 105 1.07 -21.93 -14.03
C ILE A 105 1.59 -21.35 -12.72
N ALA A 106 0.68 -20.79 -11.93
CA ALA A 106 0.97 -20.21 -10.64
C ALA A 106 0.45 -21.10 -9.52
N SER A 107 1.35 -21.54 -8.64
CA SER A 107 1.01 -22.12 -7.33
C SER A 107 0.87 -21.05 -6.25
N ASN A 108 1.53 -19.90 -6.46
CA ASN A 108 1.60 -18.76 -5.56
C ASN A 108 1.31 -17.46 -6.30
N ARG A 109 0.89 -16.42 -5.56
CA ARG A 109 0.63 -15.09 -6.12
C ARG A 109 1.08 -13.97 -5.20
N ILE A 110 1.34 -12.83 -5.80
CA ILE A 110 1.49 -11.55 -5.11
C ILE A 110 0.34 -10.65 -5.54
N ILE A 111 -0.50 -10.28 -4.58
CA ILE A 111 -1.52 -9.26 -4.75
C ILE A 111 -0.98 -7.97 -4.16
N LYS A 112 -0.90 -6.90 -4.96
CA LYS A 112 -0.55 -5.58 -4.47
C LYS A 112 -1.72 -4.64 -4.67
N ASP A 113 -2.14 -3.93 -3.62
CA ASP A 113 -3.21 -2.93 -3.74
C ASP A 113 -3.00 -1.72 -2.82
N VAL A 114 -3.21 -0.52 -3.36
CA VAL A 114 -2.99 0.74 -2.65
C VAL A 114 -4.24 1.37 -2.04
N ARG A 115 -5.40 0.71 -2.20
CA ARG A 115 -6.74 1.20 -1.78
C ARG A 115 -7.36 0.35 -0.68
N THR A 116 -6.59 -0.57 -0.12
CA THR A 116 -7.09 -1.63 0.76
C THR A 116 -6.81 -1.36 2.24
N ASN A 117 -6.08 -0.29 2.56
CA ASN A 117 -5.68 0.05 3.93
C ASN A 117 -6.87 0.03 4.91
N LEU A 118 -8.00 0.64 4.52
CA LEU A 118 -9.19 0.78 5.37
C LEU A 118 -10.08 -0.46 5.46
N MET A 119 -9.77 -1.52 4.71
CA MET A 119 -10.46 -2.80 4.78
C MET A 119 -9.50 -3.97 5.02
N LEU A 120 -8.24 -3.70 5.35
CA LEU A 120 -7.22 -4.74 5.41
C LEU A 120 -7.53 -5.78 6.48
N LYS A 121 -7.92 -5.35 7.69
CA LYS A 121 -8.28 -6.28 8.77
C LYS A 121 -9.47 -7.18 8.38
N TRP A 122 -10.46 -6.61 7.69
CA TRP A 122 -11.59 -7.38 7.14
C TRP A 122 -11.12 -8.42 6.10
N LEU A 123 -10.23 -8.05 5.17
CA LEU A 123 -9.67 -8.98 4.17
C LEU A 123 -8.90 -10.14 4.83
N LEU A 124 -8.14 -9.87 5.89
CA LEU A 124 -7.41 -10.90 6.64
C LEU A 124 -8.36 -11.92 7.28
N GLY A 125 -9.50 -11.46 7.81
CA GLY A 125 -10.54 -12.34 8.35
C GLY A 125 -11.15 -13.27 7.30
N LEU A 126 -11.14 -12.90 6.02
CA LEU A 126 -11.67 -13.73 4.93
C LEU A 126 -10.69 -14.79 4.41
N ARG A 127 -9.39 -14.61 4.64
CA ARG A 127 -8.35 -15.55 4.21
C ARG A 127 -7.26 -15.72 5.30
N PRO A 128 -7.58 -16.39 6.41
CA PRO A 128 -6.60 -16.67 7.47
C PRO A 128 -5.36 -17.38 6.91
N GLY A 129 -4.17 -16.94 7.31
CA GLY A 129 -2.88 -17.46 6.81
C GLY A 129 -2.30 -16.71 5.61
N MET A 130 -3.03 -15.76 5.02
CA MET A 130 -2.52 -14.87 3.98
C MET A 130 -1.33 -14.04 4.50
N ARG A 131 -0.18 -14.15 3.81
CA ARG A 131 1.04 -13.44 4.20
C ARG A 131 0.94 -11.98 3.79
N THR A 132 0.95 -11.06 4.75
CA THR A 132 0.55 -9.68 4.50
C THR A 132 1.64 -8.70 4.89
N LEU A 133 1.94 -7.78 3.98
CA LEU A 133 2.89 -6.68 4.16
C LEU A 133 2.13 -5.35 4.12
N PHE A 134 2.37 -4.47 5.08
CA PHE A 134 1.81 -3.12 5.11
C PHE A 134 2.94 -2.10 4.97
N LEU A 135 3.02 -1.42 3.82
CA LEU A 135 4.07 -0.44 3.56
C LEU A 135 3.69 0.94 4.05
N ILE A 136 4.63 1.54 4.75
CA ILE A 136 4.55 2.89 5.29
C ILE A 136 5.67 3.70 4.65
N ARG A 137 5.38 4.95 4.31
CA ARG A 137 6.38 5.88 3.79
C ARG A 137 6.09 7.28 4.30
N HIS A 138 7.15 8.08 4.45
CA HIS A 138 7.07 9.42 5.02
C HIS A 138 5.97 10.26 4.34
N PRO A 139 5.07 10.92 5.10
CA PRO A 139 3.92 11.62 4.56
C PRO A 139 4.31 12.76 3.60
N LEU A 140 5.31 13.56 3.95
CA LEU A 140 5.78 14.64 3.06
C LEU A 140 6.43 14.11 1.77
N SER A 141 7.04 12.90 1.81
CA SER A 141 7.56 12.22 0.62
C SER A 141 6.45 11.70 -0.31
N ILE A 142 5.30 11.34 0.25
CA ILE A 142 4.11 10.97 -0.52
C ILE A 142 3.47 12.22 -1.09
N TYR A 143 3.27 13.27 -0.29
CA TYR A 143 2.68 14.53 -0.75
C TYR A 143 3.50 15.15 -1.88
N ALA A 144 4.84 15.26 -1.75
CA ALA A 144 5.72 15.73 -2.83
C ALA A 144 5.48 14.94 -4.14
N SER A 145 5.36 13.61 -4.02
CA SER A 145 5.06 12.75 -5.17
C SER A 145 3.67 13.00 -5.75
N TRP A 146 2.65 13.22 -4.92
CA TRP A 146 1.29 13.46 -5.38
C TRP A 146 1.16 14.84 -6.03
N LYS A 147 1.74 15.87 -5.42
CA LYS A 147 1.82 17.24 -5.93
C LYS A 147 2.39 17.28 -7.35
N LYS A 148 3.53 16.62 -7.58
CA LYS A 148 4.18 16.56 -8.90
C LYS A 148 3.33 15.83 -9.96
N LEU A 149 2.59 14.79 -9.56
CA LEU A 149 1.76 13.99 -10.46
C LEU A 149 0.35 14.53 -10.64
N GLY A 150 -0.05 15.57 -9.89
CA GLY A 150 -1.43 16.05 -9.83
C GLY A 150 -2.41 15.04 -9.23
N TRP A 151 -1.95 14.12 -8.38
CA TRP A 151 -2.77 13.05 -7.78
C TRP A 151 -3.51 13.52 -6.53
N GLY A 152 -4.52 12.75 -6.11
CA GLY A 152 -5.32 13.04 -4.91
C GLY A 152 -6.24 14.25 -5.04
N ARG A 153 -6.28 14.88 -6.23
CA ARG A 153 -7.19 15.98 -6.55
C ARG A 153 -8.45 15.40 -7.19
N GLY A 154 -9.61 15.80 -6.70
CA GLY A 154 -10.86 15.65 -7.44
C GLY A 154 -10.83 16.48 -8.71
N THR A 155 -11.62 16.09 -9.70
CA THR A 155 -11.97 16.94 -10.84
C THR A 155 -13.36 17.54 -10.62
N GLU A 156 -13.81 18.45 -11.48
CA GLU A 156 -15.19 18.98 -11.45
C GLU A 156 -16.25 17.87 -11.46
N THR A 157 -15.92 16.71 -12.05
CA THR A 157 -16.84 15.59 -12.28
C THR A 157 -16.52 14.35 -11.45
N LYS A 158 -15.43 14.35 -10.66
CA LYS A 158 -15.02 13.21 -9.83
C LYS A 158 -14.44 13.68 -8.51
N ARG A 159 -14.88 13.05 -7.43
CA ARG A 159 -14.33 13.28 -6.09
C ARG A 159 -12.86 12.84 -6.03
N GLY A 160 -12.09 13.49 -5.16
CA GLY A 160 -10.72 13.08 -4.85
C GLY A 160 -10.70 12.01 -3.75
N ASP A 161 -9.52 11.42 -3.54
CA ASP A 161 -9.34 10.35 -2.55
C ASP A 161 -9.71 10.81 -1.13
N PHE A 162 -9.47 12.09 -0.80
CA PHE A 162 -9.84 12.64 0.50
C PHE A 162 -11.36 12.64 0.70
N GLU A 163 -12.10 13.21 -0.26
CA GLU A 163 -13.56 13.31 -0.18
C GLU A 163 -14.20 11.92 -0.17
N GLU A 164 -13.69 10.97 -0.97
CA GLU A 164 -14.17 9.58 -0.96
C GLU A 164 -13.98 8.87 0.38
N VAL A 165 -12.94 9.22 1.16
CA VAL A 165 -12.66 8.61 2.47
C VAL A 165 -13.49 9.26 3.57
N VAL A 166 -13.49 10.59 3.67
CA VAL A 166 -14.08 11.30 4.81
C VAL A 166 -15.62 11.33 4.79
N GLU A 167 -16.24 11.00 3.65
CA GLU A 167 -17.69 10.88 3.55
C GLU A 167 -18.23 9.48 3.93
N GLN A 168 -17.37 8.53 4.30
CA GLN A 168 -17.81 7.18 4.67
C GLN A 168 -18.36 7.17 6.10
N ALA A 169 -19.68 7.13 6.24
CA ALA A 169 -20.36 7.16 7.54
C ALA A 169 -19.90 6.05 8.51
N GLU A 170 -19.68 4.83 8.01
CA GLU A 170 -19.17 3.70 8.82
C GLU A 170 -17.77 4.00 9.39
N LEU A 171 -16.87 4.57 8.58
CA LEU A 171 -15.53 4.95 9.03
C LEU A 171 -15.60 5.99 10.15
N LEU A 172 -16.43 7.02 10.00
CA LEU A 172 -16.56 8.08 11.00
C LEU A 172 -17.22 7.59 12.29
N ALA A 173 -18.16 6.64 12.19
CA ALA A 173 -18.80 6.02 13.34
C ALA A 173 -17.82 5.18 14.16
N ASP A 174 -17.00 4.36 13.50
CA ASP A 174 -16.01 3.50 14.16
C ASP A 174 -14.77 4.28 14.62
N HIS A 175 -14.47 5.42 13.99
CA HIS A 175 -13.33 6.26 14.30
C HIS A 175 -13.71 7.75 14.46
N PRO A 176 -14.40 8.13 15.56
CA PRO A 176 -14.85 9.51 15.80
C PRO A 176 -13.74 10.56 15.82
N LEU A 177 -12.49 10.14 16.10
CA LEU A 177 -11.31 10.99 16.02
C LEU A 177 -11.12 11.63 14.64
N ILE A 178 -11.49 10.91 13.56
CA ILE A 178 -11.41 11.43 12.19
C ILE A 178 -12.38 12.61 12.03
N ALA A 179 -13.63 12.47 12.50
CA ALA A 179 -14.62 13.55 12.43
C ALA A 179 -14.18 14.78 13.24
N ASN A 180 -13.65 14.58 14.44
CA ASN A 180 -13.10 15.68 15.25
C ASN A 180 -11.88 16.34 14.61
N GLY A 181 -11.03 15.55 13.95
CA GLY A 181 -9.86 16.03 13.23
C GLY A 181 -10.20 16.90 12.03
N LEU A 182 -11.32 16.65 11.34
CA LEU A 182 -11.76 17.45 10.19
C LEU A 182 -11.97 18.93 10.55
N ALA A 183 -12.41 19.21 11.78
CA ALA A 183 -12.59 20.58 12.28
C ALA A 183 -11.25 21.32 12.53
N ARG A 184 -10.12 20.60 12.52
CA ARG A 184 -8.77 21.13 12.81
C ARG A 184 -7.93 21.35 11.55
N ILE A 185 -8.49 21.08 10.36
CA ILE A 185 -7.83 21.26 9.08
C ILE A 185 -8.65 22.15 8.15
N ASN A 186 -8.00 22.73 7.14
CA ASN A 186 -8.66 23.34 6.00
C ASN A 186 -8.86 22.30 4.88
N PRO A 187 -10.08 21.76 4.66
CA PRO A 187 -10.31 20.73 3.65
C PRO A 187 -10.19 21.26 2.21
N ALA A 188 -10.20 22.58 2.01
CA ALA A 188 -9.93 23.19 0.70
C ALA A 188 -8.42 23.24 0.39
N ASP A 189 -7.56 23.16 1.41
CA ASP A 189 -6.11 23.11 1.22
C ASP A 189 -5.67 21.70 0.81
N TYR A 190 -5.08 21.60 -0.38
CA TYR A 190 -4.54 20.36 -0.91
C TYR A 190 -3.45 19.76 -0.02
N PHE A 191 -2.61 20.59 0.62
CA PHE A 191 -1.58 20.11 1.53
C PHE A 191 -2.20 19.45 2.75
N GLU A 192 -3.02 20.19 3.49
CA GLU A 192 -3.61 19.70 4.74
C GLU A 192 -4.46 18.45 4.52
N LYS A 193 -5.32 18.45 3.50
CA LYS A 193 -6.16 17.29 3.22
C LYS A 193 -5.37 16.05 2.80
N SER A 194 -4.21 16.22 2.15
CA SER A 194 -3.33 15.11 1.78
C SER A 194 -2.63 14.51 2.99
N ILE A 195 -2.13 15.35 3.91
CA ILE A 195 -1.51 14.87 5.15
C ILE A 195 -2.55 14.23 6.06
N PHE A 196 -3.75 14.80 6.13
CA PHE A 196 -4.85 14.24 6.90
C PHE A 196 -5.30 12.88 6.34
N LEU A 197 -5.45 12.77 5.02
CA LEU A 197 -5.74 11.49 4.35
C LEU A 197 -4.68 10.44 4.66
N TRP A 198 -3.39 10.82 4.59
CA TRP A 198 -2.30 9.92 4.99
C TRP A 198 -2.50 9.46 6.44
N GLY A 199 -2.85 10.39 7.34
CA GLY A 199 -3.14 10.07 8.74
C GLY A 199 -4.25 9.03 8.90
N ILE A 200 -5.39 9.22 8.23
CA ILE A 200 -6.52 8.27 8.25
C ILE A 200 -6.08 6.87 7.77
N LEU A 201 -5.39 6.82 6.63
CA LEU A 201 -5.00 5.57 5.96
C LEU A 201 -3.95 4.74 6.74
N HIS A 202 -3.39 5.29 7.82
CA HIS A 202 -2.46 4.59 8.73
C HIS A 202 -3.06 4.43 10.12
N TYR A 203 -3.74 5.45 10.65
CA TYR A 203 -4.42 5.41 11.94
C TYR A 203 -5.44 4.26 12.04
N ALA A 204 -6.37 4.18 11.09
CA ALA A 204 -7.43 3.17 11.13
C ALA A 204 -6.86 1.73 11.11
N PRO A 205 -5.97 1.35 10.16
CA PRO A 205 -5.39 0.01 10.20
C PRO A 205 -4.53 -0.24 11.43
N PHE A 206 -3.75 0.72 11.94
CA PHE A 206 -2.96 0.51 13.16
C PHE A 206 -3.84 0.28 14.40
N LYS A 207 -5.05 0.85 14.45
CA LYS A 207 -6.03 0.54 15.51
C LYS A 207 -6.68 -0.84 15.37
N GLN A 208 -6.76 -1.38 14.16
CA GLN A 208 -7.46 -2.63 13.85
C GLN A 208 -6.55 -3.86 13.78
N LEU A 209 -5.28 -3.66 13.38
CA LEU A 209 -4.30 -4.70 13.17
C LEU A 209 -3.52 -4.97 14.46
N THR A 210 -3.14 -6.23 14.64
CA THR A 210 -2.32 -6.75 15.73
C THR A 210 -0.98 -7.22 15.17
N ARG A 211 0.01 -7.50 16.05
CA ARG A 211 1.36 -7.92 15.64
C ARG A 211 1.38 -9.17 14.73
N GLY A 212 0.36 -10.03 14.82
CA GLY A 212 0.25 -11.25 14.00
C GLY A 212 -0.45 -11.07 12.66
N ASP A 213 -1.09 -9.92 12.41
CA ASP A 213 -1.92 -9.71 11.22
C ASP A 213 -1.09 -9.44 9.95
N CYS A 214 0.00 -8.68 10.08
CA CYS A 214 0.88 -8.33 8.97
C CYS A 214 2.27 -7.91 9.45
N LEU A 215 3.25 -7.98 8.55
CA LEU A 215 4.54 -7.31 8.73
C LEU A 215 4.44 -5.86 8.25
N PHE A 216 4.67 -4.90 9.15
CA PHE A 216 4.86 -3.50 8.77
C PHE A 216 6.26 -3.31 8.18
N VAL A 217 6.35 -2.49 7.14
CA VAL A 217 7.61 -2.22 6.43
C VAL A 217 7.71 -0.72 6.16
N PHE A 218 8.69 -0.05 6.75
CA PHE A 218 9.04 1.31 6.34
C PHE A 218 9.81 1.28 5.03
N TYR A 219 9.34 2.05 4.05
CA TYR A 219 10.05 2.26 2.78
C TYR A 219 11.48 2.75 3.01
N GLU A 220 11.66 3.62 4.00
CA GLU A 220 12.93 4.21 4.39
C GLU A 220 13.93 3.14 4.83
N ASN A 221 13.50 2.18 5.67
CA ASN A 221 14.36 1.06 6.08
C ASN A 221 14.71 0.18 4.88
N LEU A 222 13.75 -0.10 3.98
CA LEU A 222 13.99 -0.90 2.78
C LEU A 222 15.03 -0.26 1.83
N VAL A 223 15.15 1.07 1.86
CA VAL A 223 16.15 1.82 1.08
C VAL A 223 17.51 1.88 1.79
N LEU A 224 17.51 2.12 3.11
CA LEU A 224 18.73 2.32 3.90
C LEU A 224 19.45 1.00 4.23
N LYS A 225 18.66 -0.03 4.56
CA LYS A 225 19.14 -1.34 5.03
C LYS A 225 18.43 -2.47 4.26
N PRO A 226 18.59 -2.51 2.93
CA PRO A 226 17.82 -3.42 2.09
C PRO A 226 18.04 -4.90 2.42
N GLU A 227 19.25 -5.30 2.81
CA GLU A 227 19.54 -6.69 3.16
C GLU A 227 18.80 -7.13 4.41
N ASP A 228 18.89 -6.35 5.49
CA ASP A 228 18.20 -6.62 6.76
C ASP A 228 16.69 -6.67 6.57
N GLU A 229 16.13 -5.66 5.89
CA GLU A 229 14.69 -5.55 5.69
C GLU A 229 14.14 -6.64 4.77
N LEU A 230 14.85 -6.97 3.68
CA LEU A 230 14.45 -8.10 2.84
C LEU A 230 14.58 -9.42 3.59
N GLY A 231 15.61 -9.60 4.43
CA GLY A 231 15.72 -10.78 5.29
C GLY A 231 14.50 -10.96 6.19
N ARG A 232 14.04 -9.88 6.85
CA ARG A 232 12.81 -9.87 7.66
C ARG A 232 11.57 -10.19 6.83
N ILE A 233 11.43 -9.60 5.65
CA ILE A 233 10.30 -9.84 4.75
C ILE A 233 10.27 -11.30 4.29
N PHE A 234 11.38 -11.83 3.77
CA PHE A 234 11.44 -13.22 3.30
C PHE A 234 11.20 -14.22 4.43
N SER A 235 11.70 -13.93 5.65
CA SER A 235 11.38 -14.72 6.84
C SER A 235 9.88 -14.71 7.14
N HIS A 236 9.20 -13.55 7.10
CA HIS A 236 7.75 -13.47 7.32
C HIS A 236 6.95 -14.23 6.25
N LEU A 237 7.43 -14.21 5.00
CA LEU A 237 6.85 -14.93 3.87
C LEU A 237 7.17 -16.44 3.87
N ASN A 238 7.97 -16.94 4.81
CA ASN A 238 8.49 -18.32 4.83
C ASN A 238 9.17 -18.72 3.51
N ARG A 239 9.98 -17.82 2.94
CA ARG A 239 10.72 -18.05 1.69
C ARG A 239 12.22 -18.04 1.93
N PRO A 240 12.99 -18.84 1.17
CA PRO A 240 14.45 -18.76 1.23
C PRO A 240 14.92 -17.38 0.79
N PHE A 241 15.90 -16.83 1.50
CA PHE A 241 16.47 -15.52 1.25
C PHE A 241 17.92 -15.66 0.78
N ASP A 242 18.20 -15.11 -0.40
CA ASP A 242 19.56 -14.92 -0.92
C ASP A 242 19.68 -13.48 -1.43
N PHE A 243 20.36 -12.65 -0.64
CA PHE A 243 20.54 -11.24 -0.99
C PHE A 243 21.35 -11.06 -2.28
N SER A 244 22.29 -11.97 -2.57
CA SER A 244 23.13 -11.87 -3.77
C SER A 244 22.30 -11.95 -5.05
N ALA A 245 21.31 -12.86 -5.08
CA ALA A 245 20.35 -13.01 -6.16
C ALA A 245 19.43 -11.79 -6.35
N LEU A 246 19.17 -11.02 -5.29
CA LEU A 246 18.26 -9.86 -5.29
C LEU A 246 18.96 -8.52 -5.50
N SER A 247 20.24 -8.43 -5.13
CA SER A 247 21.03 -7.19 -5.08
C SER A 247 20.91 -6.34 -6.35
N HIS A 248 20.89 -6.98 -7.53
CA HIS A 248 20.74 -6.31 -8.81
C HIS A 248 19.35 -5.70 -9.05
N LYS A 249 18.28 -6.27 -8.48
CA LYS A 249 16.90 -5.74 -8.60
C LYS A 249 16.66 -4.51 -7.73
N ILE A 250 17.33 -4.43 -6.59
CA ILE A 250 17.18 -3.34 -5.63
C ILE A 250 17.64 -2.01 -6.23
N ARG A 251 18.68 -2.05 -7.08
CA ARG A 251 19.19 -0.87 -7.80
C ARG A 251 18.38 -0.50 -9.04
N VAL A 252 17.35 -1.27 -9.39
CA VAL A 252 16.53 -1.04 -10.58
C VAL A 252 15.23 -0.32 -10.19
N PRO A 253 14.97 0.85 -10.79
CA PRO A 253 13.66 1.49 -10.76
C PRO A 253 12.49 0.54 -11.03
N SER A 254 11.45 0.62 -10.20
CA SER A 254 10.19 -0.08 -10.52
C SER A 254 9.55 0.46 -11.79
N LYS A 255 8.66 -0.31 -12.42
CA LYS A 255 7.88 0.14 -13.60
C LYS A 255 7.00 1.38 -13.32
N THR A 256 6.82 1.75 -12.05
CA THR A 256 6.08 2.93 -11.60
C THR A 256 6.97 4.01 -10.96
N ASN A 257 8.27 3.96 -11.23
CA ASN A 257 9.23 4.99 -10.84
C ASN A 257 9.13 6.22 -11.74
N TYR A 258 7.98 6.91 -11.73
CA TYR A 258 7.74 8.16 -12.46
C TYR A 258 8.64 9.34 -12.02
N HIS A 259 9.56 9.11 -11.08
CA HIS A 259 10.45 10.13 -10.52
C HIS A 259 11.90 10.01 -10.98
N ASP A 260 12.24 9.08 -11.89
CA ASP A 260 13.63 8.82 -12.30
C ASP A 260 14.58 8.75 -11.10
N ARG A 261 14.13 8.12 -10.00
CA ARG A 261 14.96 7.99 -8.80
C ARG A 261 16.26 7.31 -9.18
N ASN A 262 17.34 8.06 -9.02
CA ASN A 262 18.68 7.58 -9.27
C ASN A 262 19.18 6.85 -8.02
N PHE A 263 19.07 5.52 -8.03
CA PHE A 263 19.61 4.65 -6.98
C PHE A 263 21.16 4.67 -6.92
N SER A 264 21.82 5.49 -7.75
CA SER A 264 23.25 5.77 -7.67
C SER A 264 23.60 6.88 -6.67
N ILE A 265 22.61 7.59 -6.14
CA ILE A 265 22.80 8.61 -5.09
C ILE A 265 22.76 7.92 -3.71
N ALA A 266 23.46 8.49 -2.73
CA ALA A 266 23.45 8.02 -1.34
C ALA A 266 22.00 7.84 -0.81
N PRO A 267 21.66 6.66 -0.23
CA PRO A 267 20.32 6.35 0.28
C PRO A 267 19.72 7.41 1.22
N GLU A 268 20.52 8.01 2.10
CA GLU A 268 20.10 9.05 3.04
C GLU A 268 19.62 10.30 2.30
N THR A 269 20.32 10.67 1.22
CA THR A 269 19.94 11.81 0.39
C THR A 269 18.64 11.55 -0.35
N LEU A 270 18.39 10.30 -0.75
CA LEU A 270 17.13 9.90 -1.37
C LEU A 270 15.96 9.99 -0.39
N ILE A 271 16.16 9.60 0.88
CA ILE A 271 15.13 9.69 1.91
C ILE A 271 14.85 11.14 2.30
N GLN A 272 15.88 11.96 2.45
CA GLN A 272 15.74 13.36 2.86
C GLN A 272 15.37 14.32 1.73
N GLY A 273 15.19 13.83 0.49
CA GLY A 273 14.90 14.66 -0.68
C GLY A 273 13.70 15.59 -0.49
N TRP A 274 12.70 15.16 0.28
CA TRP A 274 11.51 15.97 0.58
C TRP A 274 11.87 17.25 1.36
N LYS A 275 12.87 17.26 2.24
CA LYS A 275 13.15 18.40 3.14
C LYS A 275 13.35 19.73 2.40
N LYS A 276 13.91 19.69 1.19
CA LYS A 276 14.18 20.88 0.38
C LYS A 276 12.94 21.43 -0.31
N GLU A 277 11.84 20.67 -0.33
CA GLU A 277 10.59 21.03 -1.01
C GLU A 277 9.59 21.75 -0.10
N PHE A 278 9.83 21.81 1.22
CA PHE A 278 8.88 22.33 2.20
C PHE A 278 9.46 23.44 3.07
N SER A 279 8.63 24.43 3.40
CA SER A 279 8.96 25.43 4.41
C SER A 279 8.92 24.84 5.82
N GLY A 280 9.55 25.52 6.78
CA GLY A 280 9.45 25.15 8.20
C GLY A 280 8.01 25.16 8.72
N GLU A 281 7.18 26.07 8.20
CA GLU A 281 5.74 26.16 8.52
C GLU A 281 4.98 24.95 7.98
N GLU A 282 5.22 24.52 6.74
CA GLU A 282 4.60 23.31 6.17
C GLU A 282 5.01 22.06 6.97
N ILE A 283 6.28 21.95 7.37
CA ILE A 283 6.75 20.83 8.21
C ILE A 283 6.03 20.85 9.56
N SER A 284 6.00 21.99 10.26
CA SER A 284 5.30 22.13 11.54
C SER A 284 3.81 21.78 11.39
N ARG A 285 3.16 22.31 10.36
CA ARG A 285 1.75 22.07 10.09
C ARG A 285 1.46 20.60 9.81
N SER A 286 2.34 19.91 9.07
CA SER A 286 2.20 18.47 8.87
C SER A 286 2.27 17.70 10.18
N LEU A 287 3.19 18.05 11.09
CA LEU A 287 3.33 17.39 12.38
C LEU A 287 2.11 17.62 13.26
N GLU A 288 1.52 18.83 13.25
CA GLU A 288 0.26 19.12 13.96
C GLU A 288 -0.90 18.26 13.46
N ILE A 289 -1.01 18.08 12.14
CA ILE A 289 -2.06 17.24 11.53
C ILE A 289 -1.85 15.77 11.91
N LEU A 290 -0.60 15.28 11.89
CA LEU A 290 -0.29 13.91 12.29
C LEU A 290 -0.51 13.67 13.78
N ASP A 291 -0.35 14.71 14.61
CA ASP A 291 -0.59 14.66 16.05
C ASP A 291 -2.08 14.42 16.38
N ILE A 292 -3.01 14.84 15.51
CA ILE A 292 -4.45 14.49 15.61
C ILE A 292 -4.61 12.97 15.76
N PHE A 293 -3.80 12.21 15.04
CA PHE A 293 -3.85 10.75 14.99
C PHE A 293 -2.80 10.08 15.89
N GLY A 294 -2.05 10.82 16.71
CA GLY A 294 -0.93 10.27 17.48
C GLY A 294 0.25 9.77 16.64
N LEU A 295 0.34 10.17 15.36
CA LEU A 295 1.34 9.68 14.40
C LEU A 295 2.57 10.59 14.28
N ARG A 296 2.64 11.69 15.06
CA ARG A 296 3.73 12.66 15.01
C ARG A 296 5.11 12.03 15.21
N ARG A 297 5.21 11.01 16.07
CA ARG A 297 6.47 10.35 16.45
C ARG A 297 6.82 9.14 15.58
N LEU A 298 6.18 8.98 14.43
CA LEU A 298 6.47 7.84 13.55
C LEU A 298 7.82 7.99 12.84
N TYR A 299 8.19 9.24 12.54
CA TYR A 299 9.46 9.61 11.93
C TYR A 299 10.17 10.65 12.79
N ASP A 300 11.51 10.66 12.74
CA ASP A 300 12.31 11.73 13.33
C ASP A 300 12.31 12.98 12.42
N GLU A 301 12.96 14.05 12.88
CA GLU A 301 13.17 15.29 12.12
C GLU A 301 13.92 15.09 10.80
N ASN A 302 14.60 13.96 10.61
CA ASN A 302 15.32 13.56 9.42
C ASN A 302 14.49 12.71 8.45
N GLY A 303 13.25 12.39 8.82
CA GLY A 303 12.37 11.55 8.04
C GLY A 303 12.75 10.07 8.11
N PHE A 304 13.58 9.67 9.08
CA PHE A 304 13.87 8.27 9.36
C PHE A 304 12.82 7.70 10.33
N PRO A 305 12.44 6.42 10.19
CA PRO A 305 11.55 5.79 11.15
C PRO A 305 12.11 5.86 12.57
N SER A 306 11.34 6.42 13.50
CA SER A 306 11.75 6.61 14.90
C SER A 306 10.98 5.71 15.87
N PHE A 307 10.06 4.89 15.35
CA PHE A 307 9.27 3.95 16.11
C PHE A 307 9.50 2.51 15.63
N PRO A 308 9.71 1.53 16.52
CA PRO A 308 9.90 0.13 16.12
C PRO A 308 8.65 -0.42 15.42
N GLU A 309 8.81 -0.90 14.19
CA GLU A 309 7.72 -1.40 13.33
C GLU A 309 6.86 -2.49 14.02
N GLN A 310 7.49 -3.38 14.79
CA GLN A 310 6.81 -4.44 15.51
C GLN A 310 5.86 -3.95 16.60
N ASN A 311 6.01 -2.69 17.04
CA ASN A 311 5.21 -2.10 18.10
C ASN A 311 4.11 -1.18 17.55
N LEU A 312 3.97 -1.01 16.24
CA LEU A 312 2.98 -0.09 15.66
C LEU A 312 1.53 -0.35 16.11
N PRO A 313 1.08 -1.60 16.28
CA PRO A 313 -0.21 -1.88 16.90
C PRO A 313 -0.36 -1.32 18.33
N ASP A 314 0.76 -1.22 19.06
CA ASP A 314 0.79 -0.77 20.45
C ASP A 314 0.88 0.75 20.58
N LEU A 315 1.00 1.49 19.46
CA LEU A 315 1.07 2.96 19.44
C LEU A 315 -0.16 3.61 20.11
N PHE A 316 -1.27 2.88 20.17
CA PHE A 316 -2.56 3.34 20.69
C PHE A 316 -3.07 2.54 21.89
N SER A 317 -2.20 1.75 22.52
CA SER A 317 -2.50 0.95 23.71
C SER A 317 -2.27 1.71 25.00
#